data_AF-A0A8J3ERA1-F1
#
_entry.id   AF-A0A8J3ERA1-F1
#
_cell.length_a   1.000
_cell.length_b   1.000
_cell.length_c   1.000
_cell.angle_alpha   90.00
_cell.angle_beta   90.00
_cell.angle_gamma   90.00
#
_symmetry.space_group_name_H-M   'P 1'
#
loop_
_entity.id
_entity.type
_entity.pdbx_description
1 polymer ?
#
loop_
_entity_poly.entity_id
_entity_poly.type
_entity_poly.pdbx_seq_one_letter_code
_entity_poly.pdbx_strand_id
1 'polypeptide(L)'
;MLQDGWTKAEAEAILAGDNRTAMVRTLIAIAMDPPDLDWAQEICIRFARHEDDYLRGNAILGFGHIARVLRALDRKRVSPIVLAALSDPSPFVRGHAESACDDLAHFLGWPARQAS
;
A
#
# COMPACT_ATOMS: atom_id res chain seq x y z
N MET A 1 -7.06 -8.09 -15.28
CA MET A 1 -5.65 -7.95 -14.84
C MET A 1 -5.08 -6.80 -15.63
N LEU A 2 -4.28 -5.94 -15.02
CA LEU A 2 -3.57 -4.90 -15.77
C LEU A 2 -2.68 -5.56 -16.83
N GLN A 3 -2.72 -5.05 -18.05
CA GLN A 3 -1.85 -5.46 -19.15
C GLN A 3 -0.62 -4.55 -19.19
N ASP A 4 0.42 -4.96 -19.91
CA ASP A 4 1.58 -4.09 -20.15
C ASP A 4 1.11 -2.78 -20.83
N GLY A 5 1.57 -1.64 -20.29
CA GLY A 5 1.14 -0.32 -20.76
C GLY A 5 -0.22 0.15 -20.24
N TRP A 6 -0.71 -0.42 -19.13
CA TRP A 6 -1.95 0.00 -18.47
C TRP A 6 -1.96 1.50 -18.11
N THR A 7 -3.17 2.06 -18.05
CA THR A 7 -3.43 3.46 -17.70
C THR A 7 -4.02 3.59 -16.30
N LYS A 8 -3.83 4.75 -15.66
CA LYS A 8 -4.50 5.06 -14.39
C LYS A 8 -6.01 4.86 -14.46
N ALA A 9 -6.64 5.20 -15.58
CA ALA A 9 -8.09 5.03 -15.77
C ALA A 9 -8.52 3.56 -15.73
N GLU A 10 -7.75 2.66 -16.34
CA GLU A 10 -8.03 1.22 -16.28
C GLU A 10 -7.83 0.68 -14.86
N ALA A 11 -6.79 1.14 -14.16
CA ALA A 11 -6.55 0.76 -12.78
C ALA A 11 -7.69 1.22 -11.86
N GLU A 12 -8.12 2.49 -11.97
CA GLU A 12 -9.27 3.03 -11.24
C GLU A 12 -10.56 2.29 -11.55
N ALA A 13 -10.80 1.92 -12.83
CA ALA A 13 -11.98 1.14 -13.22
C ALA A 13 -12.01 -0.24 -12.54
N ILE A 14 -10.87 -0.92 -12.43
CA ILE A 14 -10.77 -2.20 -11.70
C ILE A 14 -10.97 -1.96 -10.20
N LEU A 15 -10.37 -0.91 -9.64
CA LEU A 15 -10.47 -0.56 -8.22
C LEU A 15 -11.87 -0.08 -7.79
N ALA A 16 -12.70 0.38 -8.74
CA ALA A 16 -14.10 0.75 -8.50
C ALA A 16 -15.07 -0.44 -8.61
N GLY A 17 -14.58 -1.63 -9.02
CA GLY A 17 -15.38 -2.84 -9.11
C GLY A 17 -15.56 -3.56 -7.76
N ASP A 18 -16.07 -4.79 -7.82
CA ASP A 18 -16.35 -5.66 -6.67
C ASP A 18 -15.50 -6.95 -6.67
N ASN A 19 -14.73 -7.18 -7.73
CA ASN A 19 -13.86 -8.34 -7.83
C ASN A 19 -12.61 -8.14 -6.97
N ARG A 20 -12.69 -8.55 -5.70
CA ARG A 20 -11.61 -8.47 -4.72
C ARG A 20 -10.25 -8.95 -5.26
N THR A 21 -10.22 -10.08 -5.96
CA THR A 21 -8.96 -10.62 -6.51
C THR A 21 -8.36 -9.69 -7.55
N ALA A 22 -9.18 -9.12 -8.43
CA ALA A 22 -8.72 -8.16 -9.43
C ALA A 22 -8.24 -6.85 -8.78
N MET A 23 -8.97 -6.36 -7.79
CA MET A 23 -8.63 -5.15 -7.04
C MET A 23 -7.31 -5.31 -6.28
N VAL A 24 -7.13 -6.40 -5.52
CA VAL A 24 -5.87 -6.69 -4.79
C VAL A 24 -4.68 -6.76 -5.74
N ARG A 25 -4.81 -7.49 -6.86
CA ARG A 25 -3.74 -7.56 -7.88
C ARG A 25 -3.39 -6.20 -8.46
N THR A 26 -4.41 -5.36 -8.66
CA THR A 26 -4.25 -4.00 -9.18
C THR A 26 -3.54 -3.10 -8.17
N LEU A 27 -3.89 -3.16 -6.87
CA LEU A 27 -3.19 -2.43 -5.81
C LEU A 27 -1.70 -2.77 -5.76
N ILE A 28 -1.35 -4.06 -5.80
CA ILE A 28 0.05 -4.51 -5.78
C ILE A 28 0.79 -4.02 -7.03
N ALA A 29 0.19 -4.18 -8.21
CA ALA A 29 0.80 -3.74 -9.46
C ALA A 29 1.09 -2.23 -9.48
N ILE A 30 0.14 -1.40 -9.02
CA ILE A 30 0.34 0.05 -8.85
C ILE A 30 1.54 0.34 -7.95
N ALA A 31 1.69 -0.38 -6.85
CA ALA A 31 2.75 -0.12 -5.89
C ALA A 31 4.13 -0.64 -6.33
N MET A 32 4.17 -1.67 -7.18
CA MET A 32 5.41 -2.26 -7.71
C MET A 32 5.95 -1.53 -8.95
N ASP A 33 5.09 -0.89 -9.73
CA ASP A 33 5.48 -0.10 -10.90
C ASP A 33 4.61 1.17 -11.02
N PRO A 34 4.76 2.12 -10.07
CA PRO A 34 3.93 3.31 -10.02
C PRO A 34 4.26 4.28 -11.16
N PRO A 35 3.26 4.76 -11.93
CA PRO A 35 3.49 5.77 -12.98
C PRO A 35 3.90 7.13 -12.40
N ASP A 36 3.48 7.44 -11.17
CA ASP A 36 3.96 8.56 -10.36
C ASP A 36 3.69 8.29 -8.87
N LEU A 37 4.48 8.97 -8.04
CA LEU A 37 4.45 8.83 -6.58
C LEU A 37 3.11 9.25 -5.97
N ASP A 38 2.64 10.45 -6.31
CA ASP A 38 1.51 11.08 -5.62
C ASP A 38 0.25 10.24 -5.82
N TRP A 39 -0.03 9.82 -7.06
CA TRP A 39 -1.19 8.99 -7.35
C TRP A 39 -1.10 7.61 -6.68
N ALA A 40 0.03 6.91 -6.77
CA ALA A 40 0.18 5.59 -6.15
C ALA A 40 0.04 5.65 -4.61
N GLN A 41 0.58 6.71 -4.00
CA GLN A 41 0.42 6.96 -2.57
C GLN A 41 -1.04 7.23 -2.20
N GLU A 42 -1.78 8.06 -2.96
CA GLU A 42 -3.20 8.30 -2.71
C GLU A 42 -4.03 7.01 -2.79
N ILE A 43 -3.75 6.15 -3.76
CA ILE A 43 -4.41 4.84 -3.88
C ILE A 43 -4.20 4.01 -2.61
N CYS A 44 -2.96 3.90 -2.13
CA CYS A 44 -2.66 3.15 -0.91
C CYS A 44 -3.33 3.78 0.31
N ILE A 45 -3.32 5.12 0.45
CA ILE A 45 -3.98 5.84 1.54
C ILE A 45 -5.50 5.58 1.54
N ARG A 46 -6.13 5.61 0.35
CA ARG A 46 -7.56 5.34 0.18
C ARG A 46 -7.91 3.92 0.63
N PHE A 47 -7.17 2.92 0.13
CA PHE A 47 -7.47 1.51 0.40
C PHE A 47 -6.99 1.02 1.77
N ALA A 48 -6.06 1.71 2.44
CA ALA A 48 -5.66 1.43 3.82
C ALA A 48 -6.81 1.61 4.84
N ARG A 49 -7.98 2.11 4.41
CA ARG A 49 -9.21 2.23 5.22
C ARG A 49 -10.36 1.37 4.71
N HIS A 50 -10.11 0.50 3.73
CA HIS A 50 -11.13 -0.35 3.13
C HIS A 50 -11.68 -1.34 4.16
N GLU A 51 -12.96 -1.72 4.06
CA GLU A 51 -13.60 -2.68 4.99
C GLU A 51 -13.01 -4.09 4.86
N ASP A 52 -12.86 -4.56 3.61
CA ASP A 52 -12.18 -5.82 3.30
C ASP A 52 -10.70 -5.76 3.70
N ASP A 53 -10.30 -6.70 4.55
CA ASP A 53 -8.97 -6.74 5.16
C ASP A 53 -7.86 -7.14 4.19
N TYR A 54 -8.17 -7.86 3.11
CA TYR A 54 -7.20 -8.13 2.05
C TYR A 54 -6.87 -6.86 1.28
N LEU A 55 -7.87 -6.05 0.94
CA LEU A 55 -7.64 -4.77 0.27
C LEU A 55 -6.87 -3.81 1.16
N ARG A 56 -7.27 -3.71 2.43
CA ARG A 56 -6.59 -2.88 3.43
C ARG A 56 -5.14 -3.32 3.66
N GLY A 57 -4.90 -4.60 3.89
CA GLY A 57 -3.56 -5.14 4.13
C GLY A 57 -2.62 -4.97 2.94
N ASN A 58 -3.11 -5.20 1.72
CA ASN A 58 -2.29 -5.00 0.52
C ASN A 58 -2.00 -3.53 0.24
N ALA A 59 -2.92 -2.61 0.58
CA ALA A 59 -2.63 -1.18 0.53
C ALA A 59 -1.55 -0.76 1.53
N ILE A 60 -1.56 -1.33 2.74
CA ILE A 60 -0.50 -1.10 3.74
C ILE A 60 0.86 -1.62 3.24
N LEU A 61 0.92 -2.83 2.70
CA LEU A 61 2.14 -3.37 2.08
C LEU A 61 2.60 -2.55 0.86
N GLY A 62 1.65 -1.98 0.12
CA GLY A 62 1.92 -1.10 -1.02
C GLY A 62 2.86 0.05 -0.67
N PHE A 63 2.80 0.60 0.54
CA PHE A 63 3.77 1.61 0.98
C PHE A 63 5.21 1.08 1.01
N GLY A 64 5.43 -0.18 1.41
CA GLY A 64 6.75 -0.81 1.35
C GLY A 64 7.26 -1.01 -0.08
N HIS A 65 6.37 -1.37 -1.00
CA HIS A 65 6.70 -1.46 -2.43
C HIS A 65 7.06 -0.10 -3.04
N ILE A 66 6.26 0.94 -2.78
CA ILE A 66 6.56 2.29 -3.26
C ILE A 66 7.88 2.79 -2.67
N ALA A 67 8.13 2.56 -1.38
CA ALA A 67 9.39 2.91 -0.73
C ALA A 67 10.59 2.24 -1.41
N ARG A 68 10.47 0.96 -1.76
CA ARG A 68 11.51 0.18 -2.46
C ARG A 68 11.82 0.74 -3.86
N VAL A 69 10.78 1.05 -4.63
CA VAL A 69 10.87 1.40 -6.05
C VAL A 69 11.21 2.88 -6.26
N LEU A 70 10.46 3.77 -5.61
CA LEU A 70 10.59 5.22 -5.80
C LEU A 70 11.49 5.92 -4.78
N ARG A 71 11.84 5.25 -3.67
CA ARG A 71 12.68 5.82 -2.59
C ARG A 71 12.14 7.13 -2.01
N ALA A 72 10.83 7.32 -2.10
CA ALA A 72 10.14 8.50 -1.63
C ALA A 72 8.71 8.16 -1.22
N LEU A 73 8.26 8.77 -0.12
CA LEU A 73 6.88 8.81 0.38
C LEU A 73 6.73 10.03 1.29
N ASP A 74 5.52 10.57 1.40
CA ASP A 74 5.20 11.58 2.39
C ASP A 74 5.08 10.92 3.77
N ARG A 75 6.15 11.04 4.57
CA ARG A 75 6.21 10.49 5.92
C ARG A 75 5.08 10.97 6.82
N LYS A 76 4.68 12.24 6.74
CA LYS A 76 3.65 12.80 7.64
C LYS A 76 2.30 12.14 7.39
N ARG A 77 2.03 11.73 6.15
CA ARG A 77 0.76 11.13 5.75
C ARG A 77 0.77 9.62 5.92
N VAL A 78 1.87 8.96 5.57
CA VAL A 78 1.94 7.50 5.53
C VAL A 78 2.30 6.88 6.88
N SER A 79 3.23 7.48 7.63
CA SER A 79 3.71 6.88 8.89
C SER A 79 2.59 6.62 9.92
N PRO A 80 1.63 7.54 10.15
CA PRO A 80 0.52 7.27 11.07
C PRO A 80 -0.37 6.10 10.62
N ILE A 81 -0.56 5.92 9.31
CA ILE A 81 -1.41 4.87 8.74
C ILE A 81 -0.76 3.50 8.97
N VAL A 82 0.53 3.37 8.64
CA VAL A 82 1.26 2.09 8.79
C VAL A 82 1.41 1.71 10.27
N LEU A 83 1.69 2.68 11.15
CA LEU A 83 1.80 2.42 12.58
C LEU A 83 0.45 1.99 13.19
N ALA A 84 -0.65 2.63 12.79
CA ALA A 84 -1.99 2.21 13.24
C ALA A 84 -2.34 0.78 12.79
N ALA A 85 -1.90 0.38 11.59
CA ALA A 85 -2.15 -0.95 11.04
C ALA A 85 -1.44 -2.08 11.81
N LEU A 86 -0.42 -1.78 12.62
CA LEU A 86 0.19 -2.76 13.54
C LEU A 86 -0.79 -3.25 14.62
N SER A 87 -1.86 -2.50 14.88
CA SER A 87 -2.92 -2.86 15.83
C SER A 87 -4.26 -3.19 15.15
N ASP A 88 -4.26 -3.42 13.83
CA ASP A 88 -5.48 -3.79 13.09
C ASP A 88 -6.09 -5.09 13.64
N PRO A 89 -7.44 -5.24 13.69
CA PRO A 89 -8.07 -6.50 14.12
C PRO A 89 -7.68 -7.70 13.26
N SER A 90 -7.41 -7.50 11.96
CA SER A 90 -7.01 -8.58 11.07
C SER A 90 -5.52 -8.93 11.24
N PRO A 91 -5.17 -10.19 11.55
CA PRO A 91 -3.77 -10.62 11.57
C PRO A 91 -3.08 -10.47 10.21
N PHE A 92 -3.84 -10.54 9.11
CA PHE A 92 -3.32 -10.32 7.76
C PHE A 92 -2.79 -8.90 7.59
N VAL A 93 -3.58 -7.91 8.03
CA VAL A 93 -3.20 -6.49 7.97
C VAL A 93 -1.99 -6.21 8.86
N ARG A 94 -1.95 -6.77 10.08
CA ARG A 94 -0.80 -6.60 10.99
C ARG A 94 0.51 -7.13 10.38
N GLY A 95 0.50 -8.32 9.78
CA GLY A 95 1.69 -8.86 9.12
C GLY A 95 2.17 -8.00 7.94
N HIS A 96 1.24 -7.42 7.18
CA HIS A 96 1.58 -6.48 6.09
C HIS A 96 2.12 -5.16 6.64
N ALA A 97 1.61 -4.68 7.77
CA ALA A 97 2.12 -3.49 8.46
C ALA A 97 3.54 -3.70 8.98
N GLU A 98 3.85 -4.87 9.54
CA GLU A 98 5.22 -5.24 9.95
C GLU A 98 6.18 -5.21 8.75
N SER A 99 5.77 -5.85 7.65
CA SER A 99 6.55 -5.89 6.40
C SER A 99 6.78 -4.48 5.83
N ALA A 100 5.73 -3.64 5.82
CA ALA A 100 5.83 -2.26 5.39
C ALA A 100 6.76 -1.43 6.30
N CYS A 101 6.72 -1.63 7.62
CA CYS A 101 7.65 -0.96 8.55
C CYS A 101 9.11 -1.32 8.23
N ASP A 102 9.39 -2.60 7.98
CA ASP A 102 10.73 -3.07 7.65
C ASP A 102 11.23 -2.45 6.33
N ASP A 103 10.37 -2.40 5.31
CA ASP A 103 10.69 -1.77 4.02
C ASP A 103 10.92 -0.25 4.17
N LEU A 104 10.06 0.45 4.93
CA LEU A 104 10.20 1.89 5.16
C LEU A 104 11.48 2.22 5.92
N ALA A 105 11.85 1.40 6.91
CA ALA A 105 13.11 1.54 7.62
C ALA A 105 14.31 1.29 6.71
N HIS A 106 14.26 0.22 5.91
CA HIS A 106 15.37 -0.17 5.05
C HIS A 106 15.58 0.80 3.88
N PHE A 107 14.51 1.21 3.20
CA PHE A 107 14.61 1.98 1.96
C PHE A 107 14.54 3.50 2.15
N LEU A 108 13.91 3.99 3.22
CA LEU A 108 13.75 5.43 3.49
C LEU A 108 14.43 5.89 4.80
N GLY A 109 15.00 4.98 5.58
CA GLY A 109 15.61 5.32 6.88
C GLY A 109 14.59 5.80 7.91
N TRP A 110 13.32 5.44 7.77
CA TRP A 110 12.33 5.78 8.79
C TRP A 110 12.60 4.97 10.08
N PRO A 111 12.26 5.51 11.27
CA PRO A 111 12.40 4.74 12.50
C PRO A 111 11.65 3.43 12.41
N ALA A 112 12.33 2.33 12.74
CA ALA A 112 11.68 1.05 12.94
C ALA A 112 10.64 1.16 14.06
N ARG A 113 9.57 0.36 13.96
CA ARG A 113 8.46 0.30 14.92
C ARG A 113 8.99 0.38 16.36
N GLN A 114 8.50 1.35 17.14
CA GLN A 114 8.76 1.36 18.59
C GLN A 114 8.03 0.16 19.16
N ALA A 115 8.78 -0.80 19.69
CA ALA A 115 8.21 -1.91 20.43
C ALA A 115 7.47 -1.32 21.64
N SER A 116 6.15 -1.51 21.67
CA SER A 116 5.34 -1.39 22.87
C SER A 116 5.63 -2.54 23.81
#